data_AF-A0A3G4WC51-F1
#
_entry.id   AF-A0A3G4WC51-F1
#
_cell.length_a   1.000
_cell.length_b   1.000
_cell.length_c   1.000
_cell.angle_alpha   90.00
_cell.angle_beta   90.00
_cell.angle_gamma   90.00
#
_symmetry.space_group_name_H-M   'P 1'
#
loop_
_entity.id
_entity.type
_entity.pdbx_description
1 polymer ?
#
loop_
_entity_poly.entity_id
_entity_poly.type
_entity_poly.pdbx_seq_one_letter_code
_entity_poly.pdbx_strand_id
1 'polypeptide(L)'
;MRRMLYGVLDRVAHSAGAGPGVRRQADWGDGVIELIDASVPLTVVLRTLRGVLPAELKAVNKLAAKSVRLRLRLVLATGRVAVDQPEGFVGAALFEASRLLDAEVLRAALREREEDYALCVSDSVYSDTVRHGYGGVPVEEFREVTVQTKGGPQRAWLHQRPPALHY
;
A
#
# COMPACT_ATOMS: atom_id res chain seq x y z
N MET A 1 -17.28 -5.23 8.00
CA MET A 1 -16.11 -4.99 7.13
C MET A 1 -15.05 -4.12 7.78
N ARG A 2 -15.34 -2.86 8.18
CA ARG A 2 -14.35 -1.94 8.77
C ARG A 2 -13.51 -2.53 9.90
N ARG A 3 -14.12 -3.17 10.91
CA ARG A 3 -13.38 -3.84 12.01
C ARG A 3 -12.35 -4.87 11.51
N MET A 4 -12.69 -5.61 10.45
CA MET A 4 -11.79 -6.61 9.86
C MET A 4 -10.63 -5.94 9.13
N LEU A 5 -10.90 -4.87 8.37
CA LEU A 5 -9.86 -4.03 7.75
C LEU A 5 -8.90 -3.47 8.80
N TYR A 6 -9.42 -2.79 9.82
CA TYR A 6 -8.61 -2.22 10.90
C TYR A 6 -7.76 -3.28 11.59
N GLY A 7 -8.33 -4.45 11.91
CA GLY A 7 -7.56 -5.54 12.49
C GLY A 7 -6.43 -6.08 11.60
N VAL A 8 -6.62 -6.15 10.27
CA VAL A 8 -5.55 -6.53 9.33
C VAL A 8 -4.47 -5.45 9.30
N LEU A 9 -4.85 -4.18 9.16
CA LEU A 9 -3.91 -3.06 9.12
C LEU A 9 -3.08 -2.98 10.41
N ASP A 10 -3.68 -3.18 11.57
CA ASP A 10 -2.99 -3.17 12.85
C ASP A 10 -1.95 -4.29 12.97
N ARG A 11 -2.27 -5.51 12.53
CA ARG A 11 -1.32 -6.64 12.56
C ARG A 11 -0.17 -6.47 11.57
N VAL A 12 -0.47 -5.92 10.40
CA VAL A 12 0.54 -5.58 9.38
C VAL A 12 1.45 -4.46 9.90
N ALA A 13 0.89 -3.37 10.41
CA ALA A 13 1.67 -2.27 11.00
C ALA A 13 2.55 -2.75 12.16
N HIS A 14 1.99 -3.54 13.08
CA HIS A 14 2.72 -4.11 14.20
C HIS A 14 3.90 -4.98 13.72
N SER A 15 3.69 -5.80 12.69
CA SER A 15 4.75 -6.63 12.09
C SER A 15 5.85 -5.82 11.40
N ALA A 16 5.54 -4.58 10.97
CA ALA A 16 6.53 -3.64 10.46
C ALA A 16 7.27 -2.86 11.56
N GLY A 17 6.93 -3.06 12.83
CA GLY A 17 7.44 -2.25 13.94
C GLY A 17 6.77 -0.87 14.07
N ALA A 18 5.69 -0.62 13.32
CA ALA A 18 4.93 0.62 13.36
C ALA A 18 3.87 0.58 14.48
N GLY A 19 4.36 0.62 15.73
CA GLY A 19 3.53 0.62 16.93
C GLY A 19 2.89 1.97 17.27
N PRO A 20 2.13 2.03 18.37
CA PRO A 20 1.60 3.29 18.90
C PRO A 20 2.73 4.31 19.14
N GLY A 21 2.58 5.54 18.62
CA GLY A 21 3.56 6.62 18.74
C GLY A 21 4.34 6.91 17.45
N VAL A 22 4.59 5.90 16.61
CA VAL A 22 5.24 6.04 15.28
C VAL A 22 4.27 5.78 14.13
N ARG A 23 2.97 5.67 14.45
CA ARG A 23 1.89 5.44 13.49
C ARG A 23 0.68 6.28 13.86
N ARG A 24 0.01 6.84 12.85
CA ARG A 24 -1.32 7.46 12.98
C ARG A 24 -2.23 6.94 11.88
N GLN A 25 -3.47 6.64 12.24
CA GLN A 25 -4.48 6.14 11.33
C GLN A 25 -5.62 7.16 11.22
N ALA A 26 -6.12 7.39 10.00
CA ALA A 26 -7.33 8.18 9.77
C ALA A 26 -8.29 7.48 8.80
N ASP A 27 -9.58 7.61 9.08
CA ASP A 27 -10.66 7.11 8.24
C ASP A 27 -11.02 8.16 7.19
N TRP A 28 -10.98 7.79 5.91
CA TRP A 28 -11.27 8.69 4.78
C TRP A 28 -12.53 8.25 4.02
N GLY A 29 -13.50 7.67 4.74
CA GLY A 29 -14.79 7.27 4.18
C GLY A 29 -14.71 5.94 3.42
N ASP A 30 -14.11 5.95 2.24
CA ASP A 30 -13.94 4.77 1.38
C ASP A 30 -12.56 4.10 1.51
N GLY A 31 -11.66 4.69 2.31
CA GLY A 31 -10.32 4.19 2.57
C GLY A 31 -9.80 4.52 3.97
N VAL A 32 -8.58 4.08 4.23
CA VAL A 32 -7.83 4.34 5.45
C VAL A 32 -6.48 4.90 5.07
N ILE A 33 -6.05 5.97 5.75
CA ILE A 33 -4.70 6.50 5.65
C ILE A 33 -3.90 6.01 6.85
N GLU A 34 -2.74 5.44 6.55
CA GLU A 34 -1.72 5.05 7.52
C GLU A 34 -0.51 5.99 7.37
N LEU A 35 -0.32 6.87 8.34
CA LEU A 35 0.90 7.66 8.45
C LEU A 35 1.89 6.90 9.33
N ILE A 36 3.02 6.53 8.76
CA ILE A 36 4.10 5.83 9.44
C ILE A 36 5.29 6.80 9.52
N ASP A 37 5.83 6.96 10.72
CA ASP A 37 7.00 7.80 10.97
C ASP A 37 8.24 7.24 10.26
N ALA A 38 9.12 8.14 9.81
CA ALA A 38 10.32 7.77 9.06
C ALA A 38 11.36 6.98 9.88
N SER A 39 11.20 6.88 11.21
CA SER A 39 11.96 5.96 12.05
C SER A 39 11.70 4.48 11.73
N VAL A 40 10.57 4.15 11.12
CA VAL A 40 10.31 2.80 10.61
C VAL A 40 10.93 2.65 9.22
N PRO A 41 11.88 1.71 9.01
CA PRO A 41 12.53 1.59 7.71
C PRO A 41 11.55 1.24 6.59
N LEU A 42 11.60 2.00 5.48
CA LEU A 42 10.72 1.80 4.33
C LEU A 42 10.83 0.38 3.74
N THR A 43 12.03 -0.20 3.76
CA THR A 43 12.29 -1.58 3.35
C THR A 43 11.54 -2.60 4.21
N VAL A 44 11.42 -2.34 5.52
CA VAL A 44 10.64 -3.18 6.44
C VAL A 44 9.15 -3.07 6.11
N VAL A 45 8.62 -1.86 5.89
CA VAL A 45 7.23 -1.66 5.48
C VAL A 45 6.94 -2.41 4.17
N LEU A 46 7.78 -2.25 3.15
CA LEU A 46 7.64 -2.93 1.85
C LEU A 46 7.65 -4.46 2.01
N ARG A 47 8.58 -5.01 2.79
CA ARG A 47 8.65 -6.45 3.05
C ARG A 47 7.41 -6.95 3.77
N THR A 48 6.90 -6.20 4.74
CA THR A 48 5.70 -6.57 5.49
C THR A 48 4.44 -6.51 4.61
N LEU A 49 4.31 -5.52 3.73
CA LEU A 49 3.23 -5.45 2.75
C LEU A 49 3.28 -6.59 1.72
N ARG A 50 4.47 -7.10 1.39
CA ARG A 50 4.63 -8.22 0.45
C ARG A 50 4.54 -9.60 1.10
N GLY A 51 4.90 -9.73 2.38
CA GLY A 51 4.97 -11.00 3.09
C GLY A 51 3.85 -11.26 4.09
N VAL A 52 3.52 -10.26 4.91
CA VAL A 52 2.55 -10.41 6.03
C VAL A 52 1.13 -10.09 5.59
N LEU A 53 0.92 -8.99 4.87
CA LEU A 53 -0.41 -8.58 4.41
C LEU A 53 -1.16 -9.70 3.62
N PRO A 54 -0.53 -10.42 2.67
CA PRO A 54 -1.24 -11.47 1.94
C PRO A 54 -1.65 -12.64 2.85
N ALA A 55 -0.82 -12.98 3.85
CA ALA A 55 -1.14 -14.02 4.82
C ALA A 55 -2.31 -13.61 5.72
N GLU A 56 -2.31 -12.35 6.18
CA GLU A 56 -3.39 -11.78 6.98
C GLU A 56 -4.71 -11.72 6.21
N LEU A 57 -4.69 -11.27 4.96
CA LEU A 57 -5.87 -11.26 4.09
C LEU A 57 -6.40 -12.68 3.86
N LYS A 58 -5.51 -13.64 3.59
CA LYS A 58 -5.89 -15.05 3.44
C LYS A 58 -6.54 -15.60 4.72
N ALA A 59 -6.01 -15.27 5.90
CA ALA A 59 -6.54 -15.74 7.17
C ALA A 59 -7.96 -15.19 7.43
N VAL A 60 -8.18 -13.89 7.23
CA VAL A 60 -9.51 -13.30 7.43
C VAL A 60 -10.51 -13.75 6.35
N ASN A 61 -10.07 -13.89 5.10
CA ASN A 61 -10.94 -14.31 3.99
C ASN A 61 -11.27 -15.80 4.01
N LYS A 62 -10.49 -16.63 4.69
CA LYS A 62 -10.79 -18.06 4.87
C LYS A 62 -12.09 -18.28 5.66
N LEU A 63 -12.39 -17.39 6.60
CA LEU A 63 -13.58 -17.46 7.45
C LEU A 63 -14.76 -16.63 6.90
N ALA A 64 -14.53 -15.87 5.82
CA ALA A 64 -15.48 -14.95 5.24
C ALA A 64 -16.32 -15.61 4.13
N ALA A 65 -17.63 -15.31 4.09
CA ALA A 65 -18.42 -15.61 2.89
C ALA A 65 -17.88 -14.80 1.70
N LYS A 66 -18.07 -15.30 0.47
CA LYS A 66 -17.56 -14.65 -0.75
C LYS A 66 -17.99 -13.17 -0.87
N SER A 67 -19.22 -12.84 -0.46
CA SER A 67 -19.77 -11.48 -0.49
C SER A 67 -19.15 -10.51 0.52
N VAL A 68 -18.35 -11.01 1.47
CA VAL A 68 -17.71 -10.21 2.53
C VAL A 68 -16.19 -10.44 2.58
N ARG A 69 -15.59 -10.94 1.49
CA ARG A 69 -14.14 -11.00 1.34
C ARG A 69 -13.54 -9.61 1.30
N LEU A 70 -12.49 -9.41 2.07
CA LEU A 70 -11.70 -8.19 2.10
C LEU A 70 -10.67 -8.24 0.96
N ARG A 71 -10.78 -7.31 0.00
CA ARG A 71 -9.79 -7.11 -1.06
C ARG A 71 -9.32 -5.66 -1.06
N LEU A 72 -8.02 -5.43 -1.09
CA LEU A 72 -7.41 -4.11 -0.84
C LEU A 72 -6.64 -3.56 -2.03
N ARG A 73 -6.81 -2.27 -2.30
CA ARG A 73 -5.86 -1.48 -3.08
C ARG A 73 -5.00 -0.73 -2.08
N LEU A 74 -3.68 -0.75 -2.25
CA LEU A 74 -2.74 -0.04 -1.39
C LEU A 74 -1.82 0.84 -2.22
N VAL A 75 -1.50 2.00 -1.68
CA VAL A 75 -0.45 2.87 -2.20
C VAL A 75 0.53 3.16 -1.08
N LEU A 76 1.82 2.99 -1.36
CA LEU A 76 2.89 3.43 -0.48
C LEU A 76 3.59 4.63 -1.11
N ALA A 77 3.62 5.75 -0.38
CA ALA A 77 4.28 6.96 -0.80
C ALA A 77 5.10 7.54 0.37
N THR A 78 6.19 8.23 0.05
CA THR A 78 7.00 8.98 1.00
C THR A 78 6.86 10.47 0.73
N GLY A 79 6.82 11.26 1.79
CA GLY A 79 6.84 12.71 1.67
C GLY A 79 6.51 13.41 2.97
N ARG A 80 6.60 14.74 2.94
CA ARG A 80 6.27 15.58 4.09
C ARG A 80 4.76 15.70 4.20
N VAL A 81 4.25 15.40 5.39
CA VAL A 81 2.84 15.55 5.75
C VAL A 81 2.75 16.51 6.93
N ALA A 82 1.98 17.59 6.76
CA ALA A 82 1.56 18.45 7.84
C ALA A 82 0.37 17.80 8.56
N VAL A 83 0.42 17.82 9.88
CA VAL A 83 -0.71 17.44 10.73
C VAL A 83 -1.48 18.72 11.05
N ASP A 84 -2.66 18.86 10.47
CA ASP A 84 -3.60 19.95 10.76
C ASP A 84 -4.58 19.48 11.82
N GLN A 85 -4.66 20.18 12.95
CA GLN A 85 -5.46 19.73 14.09
C GLN A 85 -6.94 20.10 13.87
N PRO A 86 -7.91 19.25 14.30
CA PRO A 86 -7.73 18.07 15.16
C PRO A 86 -7.55 16.73 14.40
N GLU A 87 -7.89 16.64 13.12
CA GLU A 87 -7.94 15.34 12.39
C GLU A 87 -7.52 15.43 10.91
N GLY A 88 -6.97 16.57 10.48
CA GLY A 88 -6.57 16.80 9.10
C GLY A 88 -5.13 16.39 8.83
N PHE A 89 -4.88 15.69 7.72
CA PHE A 89 -3.53 15.52 7.19
C PHE A 89 -3.44 16.16 5.82
N VAL A 90 -2.40 16.98 5.62
CA VAL A 90 -2.19 17.69 4.35
C VAL A 90 -0.76 17.47 3.88
N GLY A 91 -0.58 17.04 2.64
CA GLY A 91 0.74 16.85 2.06
C GLY A 91 0.67 16.40 0.62
N ALA A 92 1.69 16.75 -0.16
CA ALA A 92 1.78 16.35 -1.57
C ALA A 92 1.71 14.82 -1.73
N ALA A 93 2.39 14.07 -0.85
CA ALA A 93 2.37 12.61 -0.85
C ALA A 93 0.98 12.02 -0.56
N LEU A 94 0.12 12.71 0.20
CA LEU A 94 -1.25 12.25 0.45
C LEU A 94 -2.13 12.43 -0.78
N PHE A 95 -2.05 13.58 -1.44
CA PHE A 95 -2.75 13.81 -2.69
C PHE A 95 -2.26 12.85 -3.78
N GLU A 96 -0.95 12.63 -3.83
CA GLU A 96 -0.34 11.66 -4.73
C GLU A 96 -0.88 10.25 -4.47
N ALA A 97 -0.85 9.79 -3.22
CA ALA A 97 -1.32 8.46 -2.83
C ALA A 97 -2.81 8.27 -3.12
N SER A 98 -3.64 9.26 -2.80
CA SER A 98 -5.09 9.23 -3.10
C SER A 98 -5.35 9.11 -4.61
N ARG A 99 -4.64 9.90 -5.45
CA ARG A 99 -4.77 9.81 -6.90
C ARG A 99 -4.37 8.44 -7.46
N LEU A 100 -3.27 7.89 -6.96
CA LEU A 100 -2.83 6.54 -7.35
C LEU A 100 -3.81 5.46 -6.87
N LEU A 101 -4.40 5.65 -5.70
CA LEU A 101 -5.37 4.71 -5.13
C LEU A 101 -6.64 4.63 -6.00
N ASP A 102 -7.07 5.78 -6.53
CA ASP A 102 -8.22 5.93 -7.41
C ASP A 102 -7.95 5.65 -8.90
N ALA A 103 -6.69 5.47 -9.27
CA ALA A 103 -6.31 5.22 -10.65
C ALA A 103 -6.91 3.92 -11.18
N GLU A 104 -7.41 3.96 -12.42
CA GLU A 104 -7.99 2.77 -13.06
C GLU A 104 -6.98 1.63 -13.18
N VAL A 105 -5.69 1.94 -13.36
CA VAL A 105 -4.63 0.92 -13.42
C VAL A 105 -4.58 0.06 -12.14
N LEU A 106 -4.78 0.66 -10.96
CA LEU A 106 -4.75 -0.07 -9.70
C LEU A 106 -6.08 -0.82 -9.45
N ARG A 107 -7.20 -0.24 -9.91
CA ARG A 107 -8.52 -0.91 -9.90
C ARG A 107 -8.52 -2.15 -10.79
N ALA A 108 -8.01 -2.04 -12.02
CA ALA A 108 -7.85 -3.15 -12.96
C ALA A 108 -6.91 -4.21 -12.39
N ALA A 109 -5.75 -3.81 -11.85
CA ALA A 109 -4.80 -4.74 -11.24
C ALA A 109 -5.43 -5.59 -10.12
N LEU A 110 -6.25 -5.00 -9.25
CA LEU A 110 -6.95 -5.79 -8.23
C LEU A 110 -8.03 -6.69 -8.85
N ARG A 111 -8.76 -6.23 -9.89
CA ARG A 111 -9.78 -7.04 -10.55
C ARG A 111 -9.22 -8.29 -11.21
N GLU A 112 -8.05 -8.19 -11.84
CA GLU A 112 -7.40 -9.24 -12.62
C GLU A 112 -6.61 -10.25 -11.77
N ARG A 113 -6.27 -9.87 -10.53
CA ARG A 113 -5.49 -10.71 -9.62
C ARG A 113 -6.30 -11.76 -8.89
N GLU A 114 -5.67 -12.90 -8.63
CA GLU A 114 -6.17 -13.88 -7.67
C GLU A 114 -5.90 -13.45 -6.23
N GLU A 115 -4.82 -12.70 -5.99
CA GLU A 115 -4.54 -12.15 -4.67
C GLU A 115 -5.64 -11.17 -4.22
N ASP A 116 -5.83 -11.12 -2.91
CA ASP A 116 -6.76 -10.19 -2.28
C ASP A 116 -6.19 -8.77 -2.14
N TYR A 117 -5.07 -8.46 -2.82
CA TYR A 117 -4.52 -7.11 -2.82
C TYR A 117 -3.79 -6.72 -4.11
N ALA A 118 -3.73 -5.40 -4.35
CA ALA A 118 -2.85 -4.77 -5.31
C ALA A 118 -2.10 -3.62 -4.63
N LEU A 119 -0.78 -3.58 -4.82
CA LEU A 119 0.11 -2.57 -4.23
C LEU A 119 0.72 -1.71 -5.34
N CYS A 120 0.64 -0.39 -5.17
CA CYS A 120 1.35 0.58 -5.98
C CYS A 120 2.32 1.38 -5.10
N VAL A 121 3.45 1.79 -5.63
CA VAL A 121 4.42 2.65 -4.94
C VAL A 121 4.68 3.93 -5.75
N SER A 122 4.84 5.07 -5.07
CA SER A 122 5.07 6.37 -5.71
C SER A 122 6.46 6.49 -6.34
N ASP A 123 6.67 7.52 -7.19
CA ASP A 123 7.93 7.79 -7.92
C ASP A 123 9.17 7.78 -6.99
N SER A 124 9.00 8.40 -5.82
CA SER A 124 10.04 8.50 -4.80
C SER A 124 10.35 7.15 -4.13
N VAL A 125 9.33 6.36 -3.77
CA VAL A 125 9.54 5.09 -3.05
C VAL A 125 10.37 4.10 -3.85
N TYR A 126 10.10 3.98 -5.15
CA TYR A 126 10.91 3.08 -5.97
C TYR A 126 12.30 3.65 -6.22
N SER A 127 12.41 4.93 -6.57
CA SER A 127 13.70 5.55 -6.90
C SER A 127 14.67 5.48 -5.73
N ASP A 128 14.18 5.73 -4.52
CA ASP A 128 15.01 5.79 -3.30
C ASP A 128 15.27 4.41 -2.69
N THR A 129 14.43 3.41 -2.96
CA THR A 129 14.49 2.11 -2.25
C THR A 129 14.39 0.90 -3.17
N VAL A 130 13.31 0.76 -3.94
CA VAL A 130 13.07 -0.47 -4.72
C VAL A 130 14.13 -0.64 -5.81
N ARG A 131 14.46 0.41 -6.57
CA ARG A 131 15.44 0.38 -7.67
C ARG A 131 16.80 -0.17 -7.25
N HIS A 132 17.17 0.02 -5.99
CA HIS A 132 18.45 -0.40 -5.43
C HIS A 132 18.42 -1.81 -4.81
N GLY A 133 17.26 -2.47 -4.78
CA GLY A 133 17.11 -3.78 -4.15
C GLY A 133 17.27 -3.77 -2.64
N TYR A 134 17.15 -2.60 -1.98
CA TYR A 134 17.42 -2.48 -0.55
C TYR A 134 16.49 -3.36 0.28
N GLY A 135 17.06 -4.00 1.30
CA GLY A 135 16.32 -4.94 2.16
C GLY A 135 15.83 -6.20 1.44
N GLY A 136 16.40 -6.54 0.27
CA GLY A 136 16.01 -7.71 -0.51
C GLY A 136 14.68 -7.53 -1.24
N VAL A 137 14.29 -6.28 -1.55
CA VAL A 137 13.12 -6.01 -2.38
C VAL A 137 13.48 -6.29 -3.85
N PRO A 138 12.85 -7.27 -4.52
CA PRO A 138 13.13 -7.62 -5.91
C PRO A 138 12.59 -6.53 -6.82
N VAL A 139 13.46 -5.97 -7.64
CA VAL A 139 13.15 -4.86 -8.56
C VAL A 139 12.20 -5.33 -9.66
N GLU A 140 12.39 -6.56 -10.11
CA GLU A 140 11.60 -7.25 -11.14
C GLU A 140 10.14 -7.45 -10.75
N GLU A 141 9.79 -7.33 -9.46
CA GLU A 141 8.41 -7.36 -8.99
C GLU A 141 7.69 -6.01 -9.14
N PHE A 142 8.30 -4.99 -9.73
CA PHE A 142 7.72 -3.65 -9.85
C PHE A 142 7.75 -3.16 -11.29
N ARG A 143 6.56 -3.00 -11.88
CA ARG A 143 6.39 -2.51 -13.25
C ARG A 143 5.99 -1.04 -13.24
N GLU A 144 6.68 -0.23 -14.03
CA GLU A 144 6.33 1.18 -14.21
C GLU A 144 4.93 1.31 -14.84
N VAL A 145 4.14 2.25 -14.30
CA VAL A 145 2.84 2.64 -14.81
C VAL A 145 2.74 4.16 -14.81
N THR A 146 2.05 4.71 -15.80
CA THR A 146 1.75 6.15 -15.89
C THR A 146 0.27 6.38 -15.63
N VAL A 147 -0.04 7.16 -14.60
CA VAL A 147 -1.41 7.53 -14.25
C VAL A 147 -1.68 8.94 -14.75
N GLN A 148 -2.74 9.10 -15.54
CA GLN A 148 -3.21 10.42 -15.95
C GLN A 148 -3.97 11.06 -14.80
N THR A 149 -3.49 12.21 -14.31
CA THR A 149 -4.15 12.97 -13.24
C THR A 149 -4.50 14.36 -13.72
N LYS A 150 -5.36 15.07 -12.97
CA LYS A 150 -5.66 16.49 -13.23
C LYS A 150 -4.42 17.39 -13.21
N GLY A 151 -3.34 16.97 -12.54
CA GLY A 151 -2.06 17.69 -12.48
C GLY A 151 -1.04 17.24 -13.53
N GLY A 152 -1.44 16.40 -14.49
CA GLY A 152 -0.56 15.81 -15.50
C GLY A 152 -0.28 14.32 -15.27
N PRO A 153 0.51 13.69 -16.18
CA PRO A 153 0.92 12.31 -16.04
C PRO A 153 1.83 12.13 -14.82
N GLN A 154 1.56 11.11 -14.04
CA GLN A 154 2.32 10.76 -12.85
C GLN A 154 2.87 9.34 -13.00
N ARG A 155 4.17 9.18 -12.77
CA ARG A 155 4.84 7.87 -12.76
C ARG A 155 4.66 7.20 -11.40
N ALA A 156 4.45 5.90 -11.42
CA ALA A 156 4.37 5.04 -10.24
C ALA A 156 4.77 3.61 -10.62
N TRP A 157 4.89 2.72 -9.64
CA TRP A 157 5.20 1.32 -9.92
C TRP A 157 4.20 0.38 -9.26
N LEU A 158 3.63 -0.47 -10.09
CA LEU A 158 2.70 -1.50 -9.68
C LEU A 158 3.49 -2.74 -9.27
N HIS A 159 3.27 -3.21 -8.03
CA HIS A 159 3.76 -4.50 -7.58
C HIS A 159 3.10 -5.61 -8.39
N GLN A 160 3.90 -6.45 -9.03
CA GLN A 160 3.52 -7.61 -9.82
C GLN A 160 4.44 -8.77 -9.45
N ARG A 161 3.90 -9.82 -8.83
CA ARG A 161 4.68 -11.05 -8.69
C ARG A 161 4.98 -11.56 -10.11
N PRO A 162 6.25 -11.90 -10.43
CA PRO A 162 6.53 -12.50 -11.72
C PRO A 162 5.67 -13.76 -11.90
N PRO A 163 5.19 -14.05 -13.11
CA PRO A 163 4.49 -15.30 -13.36
C PRO A 163 5.35 -16.45 -12.84
N ALA A 164 4.73 -17.41 -12.13
CA ALA A 164 5.44 -18.59 -11.68
C ALA A 164 6.08 -19.23 -12.91
N LEU A 165 7.41 -19.34 -12.93
CA LEU A 165 8.11 -20.07 -13.96
C LEU A 165 7.68 -21.53 -13.81
N HIS A 166 6.76 -21.98 -14.66
CA HIS A 166 6.46 -23.39 -14.84
C HIS A 166 7.69 -24.00 -15.54
N TYR A 167 8.58 -24.61 -14.76
CA TYR A 167 9.62 -25.51 -15.26
C TYR A 167 9.08 -26.93 -15.42
#